data_AF-A0A9X2ME60-F1
#
_entry.id   AF-A0A9X2ME60-F1
#
_cell.length_a   1.000
_cell.length_b   1.000
_cell.length_c   1.000
_cell.angle_alpha   90.00
_cell.angle_beta   90.00
_cell.angle_gamma   90.00
#
_symmetry.space_group_name_H-M   'P 1'
#
loop_
_entity.id
_entity.type
_entity.pdbx_description
1 polymer ?
#
loop_
_entity_poly.entity_id
_entity_poly.type
_entity_poly.pdbx_seq_one_letter_code
_entity_poly.pdbx_strand_id
1 'polypeptide(L)' 'MANKIVNPNAREALNQMKMEIANELGMEVNTSGGNKTSYANGKQGGNLGGLMSKTLVNMGKEELIRQYYNK' A
#
# COMPACT_ATOMS: atom_id res chain seq x y z
N MET A 1 17.39 -15.33 -2.91
CA MET A 1 17.61 -13.91 -3.27
C MET A 1 16.76 -13.08 -2.33
N ALA A 2 17.34 -12.14 -1.57
CA ALA A 2 16.56 -11.22 -0.75
C ALA A 2 16.04 -10.07 -1.64
N ASN A 3 14.77 -9.69 -1.48
CA ASN A 3 14.25 -8.51 -2.17
C ASN A 3 15.02 -7.27 -1.71
N LYS A 4 15.63 -6.54 -2.67
CA LYS A 4 16.31 -5.28 -2.38
C LYS A 4 15.24 -4.20 -2.18
N ILE A 5 15.24 -3.57 -1.01
CA ILE A 5 14.39 -2.42 -0.75
C ILE A 5 14.87 -1.26 -1.63
N VAL A 6 13.99 -0.74 -2.50
CA VAL A 6 14.32 0.33 -3.46
C VAL A 6 14.60 1.65 -2.74
N ASN A 7 13.81 1.96 -1.71
CA ASN A 7 14.00 3.13 -0.86
C ASN A 7 13.70 2.77 0.61
N PRO A 8 14.71 2.70 1.50
CA PRO A 8 14.50 2.35 2.90
C PRO A 8 13.69 3.41 3.67
N ASN A 9 13.74 4.67 3.25
CA ASN A 9 13.03 5.77 3.90
C ASN A 9 11.52 5.76 3.58
N ALA A 10 11.09 5.05 2.54
CA ALA A 10 9.68 4.97 2.16
C ALA A 10 8.82 4.15 3.14
N ARG A 11 9.44 3.38 4.05
CA ARG A 11 8.72 2.45 4.94
C ARG A 11 7.69 3.15 5.82
N GLU A 12 8.02 4.30 6.40
CA GLU A 12 7.08 5.06 7.24
C GLU A 12 5.89 5.60 6.43
N ALA A 13 6.16 6.22 5.29
CA ALA A 13 5.11 6.73 4.40
C ALA A 13 4.18 5.60 3.91
N LEU A 14 4.74 4.44 3.55
CA LEU A 14 3.95 3.28 3.14
C LEU A 14 3.14 2.68 4.31
N ASN A 15 3.65 2.74 5.54
CA ASN A 15 2.88 2.34 6.71
C ASN A 15 1.72 3.30 6.98
N GLN A 16 1.91 4.60 6.83
CA GLN A 16 0.85 5.60 6.96
C GLN A 16 -0.25 5.35 5.92
N MET A 17 0.13 5.22 4.65
CA MET A 17 -0.79 4.90 3.55
C MET A 17 -1.56 3.60 3.81
N LYS A 18 -0.88 2.56 4.30
CA LYS A 18 -1.54 1.30 4.67
C LYS A 18 -2.64 1.54 5.72
N MET A 19 -2.37 2.35 6.74
CA MET A 19 -3.34 2.65 7.79
C MET A 19 -4.51 3.48 7.25
N GLU A 20 -4.23 4.47 6.41
CA GLU A 20 -5.25 5.30 5.75
C GLU A 20 -6.21 4.45 4.91
N ILE A 21 -5.67 3.65 3.98
CA ILE A 21 -6.47 2.77 3.11
C ILE A 21 -7.23 1.72 3.93
N ALA A 22 -6.62 1.19 4.98
CA ALA A 22 -7.31 0.25 5.85
C ALA A 22 -8.51 0.90 6.58
N ASN A 23 -8.34 2.13 7.05
CA ASN A 23 -9.44 2.90 7.64
C ASN A 23 -10.57 3.14 6.62
N GLU A 24 -10.24 3.48 5.37
CA GLU A 24 -11.22 3.65 4.28
C GLU A 24 -11.98 2.35 3.97
N LEU A 25 -11.31 1.21 4.06
CA LEU A 25 -11.92 -0.11 3.88
C LEU A 25 -12.69 -0.62 5.11
N GLY A 26 -12.73 0.14 6.21
CA GLY A 26 -13.32 -0.31 7.48
C GLY A 26 -12.60 -1.53 8.07
N MET A 27 -11.31 -1.68 7.78
CA MET A 27 -10.49 -2.79 8.25
C MET A 27 -9.79 -2.43 9.56
N GLU A 28 -9.94 -3.27 10.57
CA GLU A 28 -9.07 -3.22 11.74
C GLU A 28 -7.66 -3.69 11.37
N VAL A 29 -6.73 -2.74 11.26
CA VAL A 29 -5.31 -3.00 10.91
C VAL A 29 -4.50 -3.56 12.09
N ASN A 30 -5.12 -3.64 13.27
CA ASN A 30 -4.46 -4.06 14.50
C ASN A 30 -4.16 -5.58 14.47
N THR A 31 -2.91 -5.88 14.08
CA THR A 31 -1.98 -6.92 14.60
C THR A 31 -2.42 -8.36 14.88
N SER A 32 -3.68 -8.75 14.69
CA SER A 32 -4.15 -10.10 15.00
C SER A 32 -4.90 -10.73 13.84
N GLY A 33 -4.25 -10.76 12.67
CA GLY A 33 -4.64 -11.68 11.59
C GLY A 33 -4.53 -13.16 12.00
N GLY A 34 -3.78 -13.47 13.07
CA GLY A 34 -3.56 -14.84 13.55
C GLY A 34 -4.84 -15.58 13.97
N ASN A 35 -5.90 -14.87 14.35
CA ASN A 35 -7.17 -15.48 14.75
C ASN A 35 -8.15 -15.68 13.58
N LYS A 36 -7.81 -15.21 12.37
CA LYS A 36 -8.66 -15.32 11.17
C LYS A 36 -8.13 -16.41 10.23
N THR A 37 -9.03 -16.95 9.40
CA THR A 37 -8.65 -17.94 8.39
C THR A 37 -7.71 -17.33 7.35
N SER A 38 -6.83 -18.17 6.77
CA SER A 38 -5.93 -17.74 5.69
C SER A 38 -6.68 -17.13 4.51
N TYR A 39 -7.89 -17.62 4.21
CA TYR A 39 -8.75 -17.06 3.17
C TYR A 39 -9.20 -15.62 3.51
N ALA A 40 -9.72 -15.40 4.73
CA ALA A 40 -10.17 -14.09 5.16
C ALA A 40 -9.03 -13.07 5.16
N ASN A 41 -7.87 -13.46 5.70
CA ASN A 41 -6.67 -12.62 5.70
C ASN A 41 -6.17 -12.34 4.27
N GLY A 42 -6.15 -13.34 3.40
CA GLY A 42 -5.73 -13.18 2.01
C GLY A 42 -6.64 -12.23 1.24
N LYS A 43 -7.97 -12.33 1.41
CA LYS A 43 -8.93 -11.44 0.76
C LYS A 43 -8.82 -10.00 1.26
N GLN A 44 -8.76 -9.80 2.58
CA GLN A 44 -8.64 -8.47 3.18
C GLN A 44 -7.28 -7.82 2.86
N GLY A 45 -6.18 -8.53 3.09
CA GLY A 45 -4.83 -8.06 2.78
C GLY A 45 -4.57 -7.87 1.29
N GLY A 46 -5.14 -8.72 0.44
CA GLY A 46 -5.05 -8.60 -1.02
C GLY A 46 -5.75 -7.35 -1.55
N ASN A 47 -6.97 -7.06 -1.08
CA ASN A 47 -7.67 -5.84 -1.46
C ASN A 47 -6.90 -4.59 -1.03
N LEU A 48 -6.42 -4.56 0.22
CA LEU A 48 -5.62 -3.47 0.75
C LEU A 48 -4.31 -3.26 -0.05
N GLY A 49 -3.55 -4.33 -0.28
CA GLY A 49 -2.28 -4.25 -1.01
C GLY A 49 -2.47 -3.86 -2.48
N GLY A 50 -3.57 -4.32 -3.09
CA GLY A 50 -3.97 -3.93 -4.44
C GLY A 50 -4.28 -2.43 -4.54
N LEU A 51 -5.01 -1.87 -3.57
CA LEU A 51 -5.27 -0.43 -3.51
C LEU A 51 -3.99 0.37 -3.28
N MET A 52 -3.12 -0.04 -2.35
CA MET A 52 -1.82 0.60 -2.16
C MET A 52 -1.01 0.66 -3.47
N SER A 53 -0.96 -0.46 -4.20
CA SER A 53 -0.25 -0.55 -5.48
C SER A 53 -0.86 0.37 -6.54
N LYS A 54 -2.20 0.41 -6.62
CA LYS A 54 -2.93 1.32 -7.54
C LYS A 54 -2.66 2.79 -7.22
N THR A 55 -2.69 3.16 -5.94
CA THR A 55 -2.41 4.54 -5.49
C THR A 55 -0.98 4.95 -5.81
N LEU A 56 0.02 4.09 -5.54
CA LEU A 56 1.42 4.36 -5.89
C LEU A 56 1.63 4.57 -7.39
N VAL A 57 1.01 3.72 -8.23
CA VAL A 57 1.09 3.86 -9.69
C VAL A 57 0.43 5.15 -10.16
N ASN A 58 -0.71 5.54 -9.58
CA ASN A 58 -1.37 6.80 -9.90
C ASN A 58 -0.49 8.01 -9.57
N MET A 59 0.10 8.06 -8.37
CA MET A 59 1.01 9.15 -7.98
C MET A 59 2.23 9.21 -8.91
N GLY A 60 2.81 8.06 -9.26
CA GLY A 60 3.91 8.00 -10.22
C GLY A 60 3.52 8.55 -11.59
N LYS A 61 2.32 8.20 -12.09
CA LYS A 61 1.80 8.74 -13.35
C LYS A 61 1.62 10.26 -13.30
N GLU A 62 1.06 10.79 -12.22
CA GLU A 62 0.88 12.24 -12.03
C GLU A 62 2.22 12.98 -12.00
N GLU A 63 3.21 12.44 -11.30
CA GLU A 63 4.56 13.02 -11.25
C GLU A 63 5.26 12.99 -12.62
N LEU A 64 5.10 11.91 -13.39
CA LEU A 64 5.63 11.85 -14.76
C LEU A 64 4.98 12.89 -15.69
N ILE A 65 3.66 13.05 -15.59
CA ILE A 65 2.91 14.05 -16.36
C ILE A 65 3.37 15.47 -15.96
N ARG A 66 3.52 15.74 -14.66
CA ARG A 66 4.01 17.01 -14.14
C ARG A 66 5.41 17.32 -14.67
N GLN A 67 6.32 16.34 -14.68
CA GLN A 67 7.66 16.50 -15.22
C GLN A 67 7.67 16.75 -16.73
N TYR A 68 6.70 16.22 -17.47
CA TYR A 68 6.56 16.46 -18.90
C TYR A 68 6.19 17.92 -19.20
N TYR A 69 5.25 18.49 -18.46
CA TYR A 69 4.79 19.88 -18.68
C TYR A 69 5.69 20.96 -18.06
N ASN A 70 6.56 20.60 -17.11
CA ASN A 70 7.52 21.51 -16.49
C ASN A 70 8.86 21.60 -17.26
N LYS A 71 8.92 21.05 -18.48
CA LYS A 71 10.04 21.21 -19.42
C LYS A 71 9.73 22.31 -20.42
#